data_AF-A0A117PIK0-F1
#
_entry.id   AF-A0A117PIK0-F1
#
_cell.length_a   1.000
_cell.length_b   1.000
_cell.length_c   1.000
_cell.angle_alpha   90.00
_cell.angle_beta   90.00
_cell.angle_gamma   90.00
#
_symmetry.space_group_name_H-M   'P 1'
#
loop_
_entity.id
_entity.type
_entity.pdbx_description
1 polymer ?
#
loop_
_entity_poly.entity_id
_entity_poly.type
_entity_poly.pdbx_seq_one_letter_code
_entity_poly.pdbx_strand_id
1 'polypeptide(L)'
;MSPTSETLTAERILEATEEVLRRHGPAKATVVDVARALGVSHGSVYRHFRTKAALREAVTKRWLDRTSEALSGIVAAEDRDPETRLRDWFTALFDAKRHKAGDDPELFATYTVLTDENGDVVGAHIADLTGQLTLIVRAGVDAGAFHAASPEATARALFQATGRFHDPGYARAWEQPGVQEEFEAVVDLLVRGLRQ
;
A
#
# COMPACT_ATOMS: atom_id res chain seq x y z
N MET A 1 14.38 -32.24 -22.08
CA MET A 1 13.18 -31.39 -22.24
C MET A 1 13.65 -29.95 -22.20
N SER A 2 13.59 -29.23 -23.32
CA SER A 2 13.90 -27.81 -23.34
C SER A 2 12.87 -27.06 -22.49
N PRO A 3 13.26 -26.11 -21.63
CA PRO A 3 12.30 -25.31 -20.88
C PRO A 3 11.47 -24.52 -21.90
N THR A 4 10.16 -24.68 -21.87
CA THR A 4 9.22 -23.85 -22.60
C THR A 4 9.56 -22.39 -22.28
N SER A 5 9.92 -21.60 -23.29
CA SER A 5 10.19 -20.17 -23.13
C SER A 5 8.90 -19.50 -22.68
N GLU A 6 8.69 -19.43 -21.37
CA GLU A 6 7.54 -18.78 -20.75
C GLU A 6 7.47 -17.33 -21.27
N THR A 7 6.30 -16.91 -21.75
CA THR A 7 6.12 -15.61 -22.40
C THR A 7 6.52 -14.48 -21.46
N LEU A 8 7.30 -13.53 -21.96
CA LEU A 8 7.65 -12.33 -21.19
C LEU A 8 6.41 -11.46 -21.03
N THR A 9 6.01 -11.20 -19.78
CA THR A 9 4.87 -10.34 -19.44
C THR A 9 5.34 -9.15 -18.61
N ALA A 10 4.51 -8.10 -18.54
CA ALA A 10 4.78 -6.97 -17.65
C ALA A 10 4.92 -7.44 -16.20
N GLU A 11 4.06 -8.37 -15.76
CA GLU A 11 4.08 -8.90 -14.40
C GLU A 11 5.40 -9.61 -14.06
N ARG A 12 5.90 -10.49 -14.94
CA ARG A 12 7.19 -11.17 -14.73
C ARG A 12 8.36 -10.19 -14.68
N ILE A 13 8.28 -9.10 -15.45
CA ILE A 13 9.27 -8.02 -15.39
C ILE A 13 9.23 -7.32 -14.03
N LEU A 14 8.04 -7.03 -13.50
CA LEU A 14 7.88 -6.39 -12.19
C LEU A 14 8.35 -7.31 -11.05
N GLU A 15 8.07 -8.61 -11.12
CA GLU A 15 8.58 -9.61 -10.17
C GLU A 15 10.11 -9.67 -10.16
N ALA A 16 10.73 -9.77 -11.34
CA ALA A 16 12.18 -9.73 -11.44
C ALA A 16 12.76 -8.39 -10.99
N THR A 17 12.04 -7.29 -11.18
CA THR A 17 12.44 -5.96 -10.71
C THR A 17 12.43 -5.88 -9.19
N GLU A 18 11.41 -6.41 -8.52
CA GLU A 18 11.36 -6.56 -7.06
C GLU A 18 12.58 -7.33 -6.54
N GLU A 19 12.94 -8.45 -7.17
CA GLU A 19 14.09 -9.24 -6.74
C GLU A 19 15.43 -8.52 -6.96
N VAL A 20 15.58 -7.81 -8.08
CA VAL A 20 16.78 -6.99 -8.35
C VAL A 20 16.87 -5.84 -7.36
N LEU A 21 15.74 -5.20 -7.04
CA LEU A 21 15.66 -4.13 -6.05
C LEU A 21 16.03 -4.63 -4.65
N ARG A 22 15.51 -5.78 -4.24
CA ARG A 22 15.86 -6.45 -2.97
C ARG A 22 17.37 -6.67 -2.87
N ARG A 23 17.99 -7.26 -3.89
CA ARG A 23 19.43 -7.63 -3.86
C ARG A 23 20.40 -6.46 -3.94
N HIS A 24 20.03 -5.40 -4.65
CA HIS A 24 20.98 -4.34 -5.03
C HIS A 24 20.61 -2.95 -4.50
N GLY A 25 19.39 -2.79 -3.99
CA GLY A 25 18.81 -1.51 -3.62
C GLY A 25 18.45 -0.64 -4.82
N PRO A 26 17.69 0.44 -4.60
CA PRO A 26 17.13 1.27 -5.67
C PRO A 26 18.21 2.00 -6.47
N ALA A 27 19.31 2.39 -5.83
CA ALA A 27 20.41 3.12 -6.47
C ALA A 27 21.16 2.28 -7.52
N LYS A 28 21.42 1.00 -7.24
CA LYS A 28 22.24 0.13 -8.10
C LYS A 28 21.43 -0.73 -9.06
N ALA A 29 20.14 -0.98 -8.79
CA ALA A 29 19.28 -1.75 -9.67
C ALA A 29 19.18 -1.12 -11.08
N THR A 30 19.41 -1.94 -12.12
CA THR A 30 19.31 -1.52 -13.53
C THR A 30 18.35 -2.39 -14.34
N VAL A 31 17.83 -1.84 -15.45
CA VAL A 31 17.02 -2.60 -16.43
C VAL A 31 17.83 -3.78 -17.03
N VAL A 32 19.15 -3.64 -17.11
CA VAL A 32 20.04 -4.72 -17.60
C VAL A 32 20.07 -5.88 -16.60
N ASP A 33 20.09 -5.60 -15.30
CA ASP A 33 20.05 -6.65 -14.28
C ASP A 33 18.70 -7.39 -14.30
N VAL A 34 17.60 -6.67 -14.50
CA VAL A 34 16.26 -7.27 -14.68
C VAL A 34 16.22 -8.16 -15.93
N ALA A 35 16.72 -7.67 -17.06
CA ALA A 35 16.78 -8.45 -18.30
C ALA A 35 17.66 -9.71 -18.15
N ARG A 36 18.80 -9.58 -17.46
CA ARG A 36 19.69 -10.71 -17.13
C ARG A 36 18.99 -11.73 -16.24
N ALA A 37 18.27 -11.29 -15.22
CA ALA A 37 17.53 -12.17 -14.31
C ALA A 37 16.45 -12.98 -15.04
N LEU A 38 15.85 -12.41 -16.09
CA LEU A 38 14.82 -13.05 -16.91
C LEU A 38 15.37 -13.83 -18.12
N GLY A 39 16.68 -13.78 -18.37
CA GLY A 39 17.30 -14.42 -19.55
C GLY A 39 16.85 -13.79 -20.89
N VAL A 40 16.48 -12.50 -20.89
CA VAL A 40 16.01 -11.78 -22.09
C VAL A 40 16.91 -10.61 -22.45
N SER A 41 16.73 -10.04 -23.64
CA SER A 41 17.42 -8.80 -24.03
C SER A 41 16.86 -7.60 -23.25
N HIS A 42 17.68 -6.59 -22.97
CA HIS A 42 17.17 -5.33 -22.40
C HIS A 42 16.10 -4.68 -23.31
N GLY A 43 16.21 -4.87 -24.63
CA GLY A 43 15.24 -4.36 -25.59
C GLY A 43 13.85 -4.99 -25.40
N SER A 44 13.79 -6.24 -24.96
CA SER A 44 12.54 -6.92 -24.61
C SER A 44 11.87 -6.25 -23.41
N VAL A 45 12.63 -5.85 -22.39
CA VAL A 45 12.09 -5.11 -21.23
C VAL A 45 11.58 -3.72 -21.65
N TYR A 46 12.34 -3.01 -22.50
CA TYR A 46 11.94 -1.68 -22.98
C TYR A 46 10.67 -1.67 -23.84
N ARG A 47 10.28 -2.80 -24.44
CA ARG A 47 8.99 -2.93 -25.13
C ARG A 47 7.79 -2.84 -24.16
N HIS A 48 7.97 -3.27 -22.92
CA HIS A 48 6.94 -3.17 -21.87
C HIS A 48 7.05 -1.84 -21.10
N PHE A 49 8.27 -1.43 -20.76
CA PHE A 49 8.53 -0.22 -19.97
C PHE A 49 9.53 0.66 -20.69
N ARG A 50 9.04 1.72 -21.35
CA ARG A 50 9.86 2.56 -22.26
C ARG A 50 11.07 3.21 -21.59
N THR A 51 11.06 3.39 -20.27
CA THR A 51 12.16 4.00 -19.52
C THR A 51 12.37 3.28 -18.18
N LYS A 52 13.57 3.46 -17.59
CA LYS A 52 13.86 3.01 -16.21
C LYS A 52 12.89 3.63 -15.20
N ALA A 53 12.52 4.90 -15.40
CA ALA A 53 11.56 5.60 -14.55
C ALA A 53 10.18 4.93 -14.62
N ALA A 54 9.67 4.61 -15.81
CA ALA A 54 8.38 3.92 -15.97
C ALA A 54 8.38 2.53 -15.32
N LEU A 55 9.50 1.79 -15.37
CA LEU A 55 9.63 0.51 -14.67
C LEU A 55 9.60 0.69 -13.14
N ARG A 56 10.31 1.70 -12.61
CA ARG A 56 10.30 2.01 -11.17
C ARG A 56 8.94 2.49 -10.68
N GLU A 57 8.27 3.33 -11.46
CA GLU A 57 6.92 3.80 -11.17
C GLU A 57 5.95 2.62 -11.09
N ALA A 58 5.97 1.74 -12.09
CA ALA A 58 5.10 0.57 -12.14
C ALA A 58 5.35 -0.42 -11.00
N VAL A 59 6.62 -0.68 -10.65
CA VAL A 59 6.93 -1.60 -9.54
C VAL A 59 6.58 -1.00 -8.17
N THR A 60 6.75 0.32 -8.01
CA THR A 60 6.31 1.06 -6.81
C THR A 60 4.80 1.04 -6.69
N LYS A 61 4.08 1.29 -7.78
CA LYS A 61 2.62 1.21 -7.82
C LYS A 61 2.14 -0.18 -7.44
N ARG A 62 2.71 -1.24 -8.05
CA ARG A 62 2.38 -2.63 -7.73
C ARG A 62 2.57 -2.94 -6.24
N TRP A 63 3.67 -2.49 -5.64
CA TRP A 63 3.91 -2.70 -4.21
C TRP A 63 2.87 -1.99 -3.33
N LEU A 64 2.46 -0.78 -3.69
CA LEU A 64 1.42 -0.02 -2.97
C LEU A 64 0.01 -0.62 -3.17
N ASP A 65 -0.34 -0.98 -4.40
CA ASP A 65 -1.64 -1.55 -4.79
C ASP A 65 -1.98 -2.81 -3.98
N ARG A 66 -1.01 -3.69 -3.70
CA ARG A 66 -1.23 -4.91 -2.89
C ARG A 66 -1.89 -4.62 -1.53
N THR A 67 -1.54 -3.50 -0.89
CA THR A 67 -2.19 -3.10 0.37
C THR A 67 -3.63 -2.63 0.11
N SER A 68 -3.84 -1.85 -0.94
CA SER A 68 -5.16 -1.34 -1.27
C SER A 68 -6.15 -2.44 -1.67
N GLU A 69 -5.68 -3.41 -2.46
CA GLU A 69 -6.45 -4.58 -2.87
C GLU A 69 -6.91 -5.42 -1.66
N ALA A 70 -6.00 -5.68 -0.70
CA ALA A 70 -6.35 -6.40 0.51
C ALA A 70 -7.45 -5.68 1.33
N LEU A 71 -7.39 -4.35 1.38
CA LEU A 71 -8.37 -3.53 2.11
C LEU A 71 -9.73 -3.44 1.39
N SER A 72 -9.75 -3.51 0.06
CA SER A 72 -10.97 -3.42 -0.73
C SER A 72 -12.03 -4.49 -0.38
N GLY A 73 -11.59 -5.67 0.06
CA GLY A 73 -12.50 -6.74 0.53
C GLY A 73 -13.30 -6.35 1.78
N ILE A 74 -12.70 -5.57 2.69
CA ILE A 74 -13.37 -5.04 3.89
C ILE A 74 -14.39 -3.97 3.50
N VAL A 75 -14.06 -3.17 2.48
CA VAL A 75 -14.98 -2.19 1.91
C VAL A 75 -16.15 -2.88 1.20
N ALA A 76 -15.96 -4.02 0.55
CA ALA A 76 -17.04 -4.72 -0.16
C ALA A 76 -18.00 -5.52 0.76
N ALA A 77 -17.64 -5.74 2.04
CA ALA A 77 -18.44 -6.52 2.99
C ALA A 77 -19.65 -5.73 3.53
N GLU A 78 -20.62 -5.40 2.67
CA GLU A 78 -21.80 -4.58 3.02
C GLU A 78 -22.74 -5.23 4.05
N ASP A 79 -22.63 -6.55 4.26
CA ASP A 79 -23.34 -7.29 5.30
C ASP A 79 -22.83 -7.00 6.72
N ARG A 80 -21.67 -6.34 6.83
CA ARG A 80 -21.06 -5.98 8.12
C ARG A 80 -21.38 -4.53 8.50
N ASP A 81 -21.56 -4.35 9.80
CA ASP A 81 -21.76 -3.04 10.42
C ASP A 81 -20.63 -2.05 10.03
N PRO A 82 -20.96 -0.79 9.66
CA PRO A 82 -19.97 0.20 9.24
C PRO A 82 -18.89 0.53 10.29
N GLU A 83 -19.22 0.51 11.59
CA GLU A 83 -18.22 0.70 12.66
C GLU A 83 -17.20 -0.43 12.63
N THR A 84 -17.68 -1.66 12.53
CA THR A 84 -16.84 -2.85 12.44
C THR A 84 -15.93 -2.80 11.20
N ARG A 85 -16.48 -2.45 10.03
CA ARG A 85 -15.68 -2.31 8.79
C ARG A 85 -14.60 -1.25 8.92
N LEU A 86 -14.90 -0.12 9.56
CA LEU A 86 -13.93 0.96 9.76
C LEU A 86 -12.75 0.50 10.63
N ARG A 87 -13.05 -0.20 11.73
CA ARG A 87 -12.04 -0.76 12.64
C ARG A 87 -11.18 -1.81 11.96
N ASP A 88 -11.81 -2.72 11.23
CA ASP A 88 -11.11 -3.77 10.49
C ASP A 88 -10.23 -3.18 9.39
N TRP A 89 -10.70 -2.15 8.70
CA TRP A 89 -9.92 -1.47 7.66
C TRP A 89 -8.65 -0.84 8.23
N PHE A 90 -8.73 -0.13 9.37
CA PHE A 90 -7.54 0.44 10.01
C PHE A 90 -6.60 -0.65 10.54
N THR A 91 -7.15 -1.72 11.11
CA THR A 91 -6.35 -2.84 11.64
C THR A 91 -5.59 -3.52 10.50
N ALA A 92 -6.27 -3.85 9.42
CA ALA A 92 -5.66 -4.46 8.24
C ALA A 92 -4.62 -3.54 7.58
N LEU A 93 -4.85 -2.22 7.57
CA LEU A 93 -3.85 -1.28 7.06
C LEU A 93 -2.59 -1.30 7.94
N PHE A 94 -2.75 -1.22 9.25
CA PHE A 94 -1.62 -1.25 10.18
C PHE A 94 -0.85 -2.56 10.08
N ASP A 95 -1.55 -3.70 10.10
CA ASP A 95 -0.96 -5.03 9.96
C ASP A 95 -0.20 -5.18 8.64
N ALA A 96 -0.78 -4.73 7.52
CA ALA A 96 -0.12 -4.79 6.23
C ALA A 96 1.17 -3.95 6.19
N LYS A 97 1.19 -2.80 6.86
CA LYS A 97 2.39 -1.93 6.94
C LYS A 97 3.45 -2.52 7.87
N ARG A 98 3.04 -3.07 9.01
CA ARG A 98 3.93 -3.81 9.93
C ARG A 98 4.57 -5.02 9.27
N HIS A 99 3.77 -5.85 8.62
CA HIS A 99 4.24 -7.04 7.94
C HIS A 99 5.24 -6.67 6.83
N LYS A 100 4.93 -5.65 6.02
CA LYS A 100 5.87 -5.14 5.01
C LYS A 100 7.20 -4.68 5.63
N ALA A 101 7.16 -4.00 6.79
CA ALA A 101 8.36 -3.52 7.47
C ALA A 101 9.18 -4.65 8.12
N GLY A 102 8.51 -5.66 8.69
CA GLY A 102 9.15 -6.75 9.44
C GLY A 102 9.62 -7.93 8.59
N ASP A 103 8.82 -8.35 7.60
CA ASP A 103 9.07 -9.57 6.83
C ASP A 103 10.15 -9.40 5.75
N ASP A 104 10.28 -8.19 5.18
CA ASP A 104 11.30 -7.87 4.18
C ASP A 104 11.83 -6.43 4.38
N PRO A 105 12.66 -6.20 5.42
CA PRO A 105 13.14 -4.85 5.77
C PRO A 105 13.96 -4.19 4.65
N GLU A 106 14.68 -4.98 3.86
CA GLU A 106 15.48 -4.50 2.72
C GLU A 106 14.59 -3.97 1.59
N LEU A 107 13.54 -4.72 1.25
CA LEU A 107 12.57 -4.28 0.26
C LEU A 107 11.75 -3.10 0.77
N PHE A 108 11.38 -3.08 2.05
CA PHE A 108 10.69 -1.96 2.68
C PHE A 108 11.53 -0.68 2.57
N ALA A 109 12.80 -0.71 3.00
CA ALA A 109 13.70 0.43 2.90
C ALA A 109 13.88 0.89 1.44
N THR A 110 13.95 -0.06 0.50
CA THR A 110 14.01 0.25 -0.94
C THR A 110 12.76 1.00 -1.42
N TYR A 111 11.58 0.54 -1.03
CA TYR A 111 10.33 1.20 -1.43
C TYR A 111 10.12 2.53 -0.74
N THR A 112 10.58 2.74 0.50
CA THR A 112 10.56 4.07 1.14
C THR A 112 11.30 5.10 0.28
N VAL A 113 12.50 4.75 -0.22
CA VAL A 113 13.25 5.62 -1.14
C VAL A 113 12.50 5.84 -2.45
N LEU A 114 11.94 4.78 -3.04
CA LEU A 114 11.20 4.91 -4.30
C LEU A 114 9.91 5.72 -4.15
N THR A 115 9.21 5.64 -3.01
CA THR A 115 8.02 6.45 -2.77
C THR A 115 8.35 7.93 -2.66
N ASP A 116 9.49 8.29 -2.07
CA ASP A 116 9.96 9.69 -2.01
C ASP A 116 10.29 10.23 -3.43
N GLU A 117 10.78 9.36 -4.32
CA GLU A 117 11.09 9.71 -5.71
C GLU A 117 9.84 9.76 -6.62
N ASN A 118 8.72 9.13 -6.24
CA ASN A 118 7.52 8.94 -7.08
C ASN A 118 6.25 9.54 -6.44
N GLY A 119 6.25 10.85 -6.22
CA GLY A 119 5.17 11.57 -5.54
C GLY A 119 3.77 11.36 -6.13
N ASP A 120 3.64 11.29 -7.46
CA ASP A 120 2.35 11.09 -8.12
C ASP A 120 1.74 9.71 -7.81
N VAL A 121 2.57 8.65 -7.76
CA VAL A 121 2.13 7.29 -7.42
C VAL A 121 1.69 7.22 -5.97
N VAL A 122 2.42 7.87 -5.07
CA VAL A 122 2.07 7.95 -3.64
C VAL A 122 0.76 8.73 -3.47
N GLY A 123 0.60 9.85 -4.18
CA GLY A 123 -0.64 10.63 -4.18
C GLY A 123 -1.84 9.82 -4.63
N ALA A 124 -1.70 9.04 -5.72
CA ALA A 124 -2.75 8.14 -6.20
C ALA A 124 -3.08 7.04 -5.17
N HIS A 125 -2.08 6.46 -4.51
CA HIS A 125 -2.30 5.45 -3.47
C HIS A 125 -3.05 6.03 -2.25
N ILE A 126 -2.67 7.22 -1.77
CA ILE A 126 -3.36 7.88 -0.66
C ILE A 126 -4.80 8.26 -1.07
N ALA A 127 -5.00 8.72 -2.30
CA ALA A 127 -6.34 9.02 -2.83
C ALA A 127 -7.23 7.77 -2.86
N ASP A 128 -6.68 6.61 -3.24
CA ASP A 128 -7.39 5.34 -3.23
C ASP A 128 -7.76 4.89 -1.80
N LEU A 129 -6.80 4.91 -0.86
CA LEU A 129 -7.05 4.57 0.54
C LEU A 129 -8.10 5.48 1.19
N THR A 130 -8.03 6.79 0.94
CA THR A 130 -9.03 7.74 1.45
C THR A 130 -10.38 7.60 0.73
N GLY A 131 -10.40 7.17 -0.53
CA GLY A 131 -11.61 6.80 -1.26
C GLY A 131 -12.32 5.60 -0.64
N GLN A 132 -11.57 4.55 -0.27
CA GLN A 132 -12.10 3.40 0.45
C GLN A 132 -12.72 3.78 1.81
N LEU A 133 -12.01 4.59 2.61
CA LEU A 133 -12.55 5.12 3.87
C LEU A 133 -13.82 5.94 3.64
N THR A 134 -13.87 6.74 2.57
CA THR A 134 -15.06 7.52 2.21
C THR A 134 -16.28 6.62 2.01
N LEU A 135 -16.12 5.46 1.36
CA LEU A 135 -17.21 4.50 1.17
C LEU A 135 -17.73 3.93 2.50
N ILE A 136 -16.83 3.59 3.43
CA ILE A 136 -17.21 3.11 4.76
C ILE A 136 -17.93 4.21 5.55
N VAL A 137 -17.40 5.44 5.54
CA VAL A 137 -18.01 6.57 6.26
C VAL A 137 -19.38 6.91 5.69
N ARG A 138 -19.54 6.96 4.36
CA ARG A 138 -20.85 7.17 3.70
C ARG A 138 -21.86 6.10 4.12
N ALA A 139 -21.48 4.82 4.06
CA ALA A 139 -22.36 3.74 4.49
C ALA A 139 -22.81 3.87 5.95
N GLY A 140 -21.91 4.30 6.85
CA GLY A 140 -22.27 4.56 8.25
C GLY A 140 -23.17 5.78 8.44
N VAL A 141 -23.02 6.84 7.65
CA VAL A 141 -23.96 7.97 7.65
C VAL A 141 -25.34 7.54 7.15
N ASP A 142 -25.39 6.80 6.04
CA ASP A 142 -26.65 6.32 5.44
C ASP A 142 -27.40 5.36 6.37
N ALA A 143 -26.66 4.56 7.16
CA ALA A 143 -27.21 3.67 8.18
C ALA A 143 -27.54 4.37 9.51
N GLY A 144 -27.22 5.66 9.67
CA GLY A 144 -27.39 6.41 10.93
C GLY A 144 -26.42 6.00 12.04
N ALA A 145 -25.35 5.26 11.73
CA ALA A 145 -24.31 4.84 12.66
C ALA A 145 -23.26 5.95 12.90
N PHE A 146 -23.03 6.81 11.91
CA PHE A 146 -22.07 7.93 11.97
C PHE A 146 -22.72 9.28 11.69
N HIS A 147 -22.15 10.34 12.27
CA HIS A 147 -22.42 11.73 11.98
C HIS A 147 -21.19 12.34 11.29
N ALA A 148 -21.34 12.68 10.01
CA ALA A 148 -20.30 13.35 9.23
C ALA A 148 -20.93 14.26 8.17
N ALA A 149 -20.64 15.56 8.23
CA ALA A 149 -21.16 16.53 7.27
C ALA A 149 -20.56 16.36 5.85
N SER A 150 -19.31 15.92 5.77
CA SER A 150 -18.66 15.49 4.52
C SER A 150 -17.91 14.18 4.78
N PRO A 151 -18.42 13.05 4.26
CA PRO A 151 -17.74 11.77 4.37
C PRO A 151 -16.30 11.77 3.82
N GLU A 152 -16.03 12.55 2.78
CA GLU A 152 -14.71 12.69 2.17
C GLU A 152 -13.73 13.43 3.08
N ALA A 153 -14.17 14.55 3.68
CA ALA A 153 -13.36 15.31 4.62
C ALA A 153 -13.08 14.50 5.88
N THR A 154 -14.09 13.79 6.40
CA THR A 154 -13.97 12.88 7.54
C THR A 154 -13.00 11.74 7.24
N ALA A 155 -13.13 11.07 6.09
CA ALA A 155 -12.22 9.99 5.68
C ALA A 155 -10.76 10.46 5.62
N ARG A 156 -10.51 11.65 5.06
CA ARG A 156 -9.16 12.24 5.03
C ARG A 156 -8.64 12.55 6.43
N ALA A 157 -9.49 13.09 7.32
CA ALA A 157 -9.11 13.37 8.69
C ALA A 157 -8.79 12.08 9.48
N LEU A 158 -9.58 11.02 9.32
CA LEU A 158 -9.33 9.71 9.93
C LEU A 158 -7.99 9.12 9.46
N PHE A 159 -7.71 9.18 8.15
CA PHE A 159 -6.43 8.72 7.58
C PHE A 159 -5.24 9.49 8.16
N GLN A 160 -5.35 10.82 8.26
CA GLN A 160 -4.30 11.67 8.82
C GLN A 160 -4.10 11.44 10.32
N ALA A 161 -5.18 11.32 11.10
CA ALA A 161 -5.14 11.09 12.53
C ALA A 161 -4.47 9.76 12.90
N THR A 162 -4.54 8.76 12.01
CA THR A 162 -3.90 7.45 12.18
C THR A 162 -2.52 7.34 11.53
N GLY A 163 -1.98 8.44 10.97
CA GLY A 163 -0.72 8.46 10.22
C GLY A 163 0.46 7.77 10.90
N ARG A 164 0.57 7.91 12.23
CA ARG A 164 1.60 7.25 13.06
C ARG A 164 1.67 5.73 12.84
N PHE A 165 0.59 5.08 12.42
CA PHE A 165 0.47 3.63 12.31
C PHE A 165 0.59 3.12 10.87
N HIS A 166 0.77 3.97 9.87
CA HIS A 166 0.86 3.51 8.48
C HIS A 166 1.80 4.32 7.58
N ASP A 167 2.22 5.51 8.01
CA ASP A 167 3.26 6.29 7.34
C ASP A 167 4.65 5.67 7.60
N PRO A 168 5.40 5.30 6.53
CA PRO A 168 6.72 4.69 6.65
C PRO A 168 7.73 5.44 7.51
N GLY A 169 7.60 6.76 7.68
CA GLY A 169 8.44 7.56 8.56
C GLY A 169 8.37 7.13 10.04
N TYR A 170 7.29 6.45 10.44
CA TYR A 170 7.09 5.89 11.78
C TYR A 170 7.38 4.39 11.88
N ALA A 171 7.93 3.75 10.85
CA ALA A 171 8.10 2.28 10.84
C ALA A 171 8.83 1.72 12.07
N ARG A 172 9.86 2.43 12.57
CA ARG A 172 10.59 2.04 13.80
C ARG A 172 9.74 2.04 15.07
N ALA A 173 8.66 2.83 15.10
CA ALA A 173 7.74 2.87 16.22
C ALA A 173 6.78 1.67 16.22
N TRP A 174 6.52 1.05 15.05
CA TRP A 174 5.57 -0.05 14.92
C TRP A 174 6.02 -1.36 15.57
N GLU A 175 7.30 -1.48 15.92
CA GLU A 175 7.84 -2.64 16.63
C GLU A 175 7.94 -2.42 18.14
N GLN A 176 7.67 -1.20 18.62
CA GLN A 176 7.80 -0.88 20.04
C GLN A 176 6.68 -1.55 20.86
N PRO A 177 6.99 -2.01 22.09
CA PRO A 177 5.96 -2.48 23.02
C PRO A 177 4.88 -1.40 23.24
N GLY A 178 3.62 -1.81 23.32
CA GLY A 178 2.49 -0.90 23.57
C GLY A 178 1.92 -0.19 22.33
N VAL A 179 2.57 -0.28 21.16
CA VAL A 179 2.07 0.39 19.94
C VAL A 179 0.68 -0.10 19.51
N GLN A 180 0.35 -1.35 19.82
CA GLN A 180 -0.98 -1.90 19.56
C GLN A 180 -2.05 -1.25 20.44
N GLU A 181 -1.76 -1.04 21.72
CA GLU A 181 -2.64 -0.37 22.67
C GLU A 181 -2.81 1.11 22.30
N GLU A 182 -1.73 1.77 21.85
CA GLU A 182 -1.79 3.14 21.30
C GLU A 182 -2.70 3.21 20.07
N PHE A 183 -2.56 2.27 19.14
CA PHE A 183 -3.36 2.17 17.93
C PHE A 183 -4.85 2.00 18.26
N GLU A 184 -5.18 1.03 19.11
CA GLU A 184 -6.55 0.76 19.54
C GLU A 184 -7.18 1.98 20.23
N ALA A 185 -6.44 2.65 21.12
CA ALA A 185 -6.91 3.85 21.81
C ALA A 185 -7.24 4.99 20.84
N VAL A 186 -6.41 5.20 19.80
CA VAL A 186 -6.67 6.21 18.78
C VAL A 186 -7.89 5.83 17.93
N VAL A 187 -7.99 4.60 17.45
CA VAL A 187 -9.14 4.13 16.66
C VAL A 187 -10.44 4.23 17.47
N ASP A 188 -10.42 3.84 18.74
CA ASP A 188 -11.57 3.96 19.65
C ASP A 188 -12.01 5.41 19.87
N LEU A 189 -11.06 6.34 20.01
CA LEU A 189 -11.37 7.76 20.15
C LEU A 189 -12.04 8.29 18.87
N LEU A 190 -11.47 7.96 17.70
CA LEU A 190 -11.97 8.41 16.40
C LEU A 190 -13.38 7.86 16.13
N VAL A 191 -13.58 6.55 16.33
CA VAL A 191 -14.86 5.89 16.14
C VAL A 191 -15.94 6.47 17.05
N ARG A 192 -15.63 6.69 18.34
CA ARG A 192 -16.58 7.35 19.26
C ARG A 192 -16.91 8.78 18.82
N GLY A 193 -15.95 9.50 18.26
CA GLY A 193 -16.18 10.84 17.71
C GLY A 193 -17.16 10.86 16.53
N LEU A 194 -17.21 9.78 15.73
CA LEU A 194 -18.16 9.66 14.62
C LEU A 194 -19.59 9.37 15.10
N ARG A 195 -19.80 8.84 16.30
CA ARG A 195 -21.12 8.43 16.79
C ARG A 195 -21.93 9.55 17.44
N GLN A 196 -21.30 10.70 17.71
CA GLN A 196 -21.90 11.83 18.45
C GLN A 196 -22.66 12.79 17.54
#